data_AF-A0A6J2T190-F1
#
_entry.id   AF-A0A6J2T190-F1
#
_cell.length_a   1.000
_cell.length_b   1.000
_cell.length_c   1.000
_cell.angle_alpha   90.00
_cell.angle_beta   90.00
_cell.angle_gamma   90.00
#
_symmetry.space_group_name_H-M   'P 1'
#
loop_
_entity.id
_entity.type
_entity.pdbx_description
1 polymer ?
#
loop_
_entity_poly.entity_id
_entity_poly.type
_entity_poly.pdbx_seq_one_letter_code
_entity_poly.pdbx_strand_id
1 'polypeptide(L)'
;MPPVDCKSRRGTKISVILLGSALCFVMMAYFVFGDSNDEQGLRNLRMISILFRHGARNPTEFYPNDPHVAHDWQAGPGALTQKGSLQAYNLGKNMRMRYYRLLPSNSIYTQQQIHVLSSAAERCVMSAQSVLAGFMPPLENNNVLPIPWQPVAINTLARSDDILLAQKKPCLKYDTILQKLYKNPPKDLQRLNEENKELYKLLTKNTGKCSMLRCSTTH
;
A
#
# COMPACT_ATOMS: atom_id res chain seq x y z
N MET A 1 -11.14 1.98 63.89
CA MET A 1 -10.35 1.64 62.69
C MET A 1 -10.44 0.14 62.49
N PRO A 2 -10.98 -0.37 61.37
CA PRO A 2 -11.10 -1.82 61.16
C PRO A 2 -9.71 -2.45 60.96
N PRO A 3 -9.48 -3.67 61.48
CA PRO A 3 -8.19 -4.34 61.35
C PRO A 3 -7.93 -4.67 59.88
N VAL A 4 -6.75 -4.26 59.39
CA VAL A 4 -6.31 -4.57 58.03
C VAL A 4 -6.12 -6.09 57.92
N ASP A 5 -6.99 -6.74 57.15
CA ASP A 5 -6.91 -8.19 56.90
C ASP A 5 -5.66 -8.54 56.05
N CYS A 6 -4.61 -8.96 56.75
CA CYS A 6 -3.34 -9.37 56.17
C CYS A 6 -3.41 -10.70 55.38
N LYS A 7 -4.44 -11.54 55.56
CA LYS A 7 -4.57 -12.82 54.81
C LYS A 7 -5.03 -12.59 53.37
N SER A 8 -6.00 -11.68 53.17
CA SER A 8 -6.50 -11.31 51.85
C SER A 8 -5.40 -10.80 50.91
N ARG A 9 -4.53 -9.90 51.40
CA ARG A 9 -3.40 -9.35 50.62
C ARG A 9 -2.34 -10.39 50.23
N ARG A 10 -2.15 -11.45 51.01
CA ARG A 10 -1.19 -12.52 50.70
C ARG A 10 -1.72 -13.44 49.60
N GLY A 11 -3.02 -13.77 49.63
CA GLY A 11 -3.69 -14.55 48.59
C GLY A 11 -3.69 -13.83 47.23
N THR A 12 -4.01 -12.52 47.22
CA THR A 12 -3.99 -11.72 45.99
C THR A 12 -2.58 -11.63 45.41
N LYS A 13 -1.53 -11.43 46.23
CA LYS A 13 -0.14 -11.39 45.75
C LYS A 13 0.31 -12.72 45.13
N ILE A 14 -0.03 -13.84 45.77
CA ILE A 14 0.29 -15.17 45.23
C ILE A 14 -0.43 -15.42 43.90
N SER A 15 -1.71 -15.07 43.82
CA SER A 15 -2.50 -15.19 42.59
C SER A 15 -1.93 -14.34 41.44
N VAL A 16 -1.53 -13.09 41.71
CA VAL A 16 -0.89 -12.22 40.71
C VAL A 16 0.45 -12.78 40.24
N ILE A 17 1.27 -13.33 41.13
CA ILE A 17 2.55 -13.95 40.77
C ILE A 17 2.34 -15.19 39.91
N LEU A 18 1.37 -16.04 40.25
CA LEU A 18 1.04 -17.26 39.49
C LEU A 18 0.46 -16.94 38.11
N LEU A 19 -0.46 -15.98 38.03
CA LEU A 19 -1.03 -15.54 36.75
C LEU A 19 0.02 -14.84 35.88
N GLY A 20 0.86 -14.00 36.48
CA GLY A 20 1.96 -13.33 35.79
C GLY A 20 3.00 -14.30 35.27
N SER A 21 3.39 -15.30 36.08
CA SER A 21 4.35 -16.32 35.65
C SER A 21 3.78 -17.23 34.56
N ALA A 22 2.50 -17.61 34.66
CA ALA A 22 1.80 -18.36 33.61
C ALA A 22 1.74 -17.58 32.30
N LEU A 23 1.42 -16.28 32.34
CA LEU A 23 1.40 -15.41 31.16
C LEU A 23 2.80 -15.30 30.53
N CYS A 24 3.83 -15.10 31.34
CA CYS A 24 5.22 -15.07 30.85
C CYS A 24 5.63 -16.40 30.21
N PHE A 25 5.24 -17.54 30.79
CA PHE A 25 5.50 -18.86 30.23
C PHE A 25 4.80 -19.07 28.89
N VAL A 26 3.54 -18.65 28.77
CA VAL A 26 2.77 -18.72 27.52
C VAL A 26 3.40 -17.83 26.45
N MET A 27 3.79 -16.60 26.79
CA MET A 27 4.49 -15.69 25.87
C MET A 27 5.84 -16.28 25.44
N MET A 28 6.62 -16.83 26.36
CA MET A 28 7.90 -17.46 26.05
C MET A 28 7.73 -18.70 25.17
N ALA A 29 6.73 -19.55 25.45
CA ALA A 29 6.38 -20.68 24.60
C ALA A 29 5.93 -20.23 23.21
N TYR A 30 5.18 -19.13 23.09
CA TYR A 30 4.81 -18.55 21.80
C TYR A 30 6.03 -18.03 21.03
N PHE A 31 6.97 -17.36 21.70
CA PHE A 31 8.23 -16.93 21.08
C PHE A 31 9.12 -18.10 20.64
N VAL A 32 9.18 -19.19 21.42
CA VAL A 32 10.04 -20.35 21.12
C VAL A 32 9.40 -21.27 20.08
N PHE A 33 8.10 -21.53 20.17
CA PHE A 33 7.42 -22.54 19.34
C PHE A 33 6.50 -21.95 18.27
N GLY A 34 5.95 -20.74 18.46
CA GLY A 34 5.07 -20.09 17.49
C GLY A 34 5.76 -19.64 16.19
N ASP A 35 7.06 -19.36 16.24
CA ASP A 35 7.85 -18.91 15.09
C ASP A 35 8.25 -20.07 14.14
N SER A 36 8.17 -21.31 14.60
CA SER A 36 8.65 -22.49 13.85
C SER A 36 7.83 -22.85 12.61
N ASN A 37 6.52 -22.54 12.61
CA ASN A 37 5.64 -22.79 11.46
C ASN A 37 5.95 -21.86 10.28
N ASP A 38 6.25 -20.59 10.55
CA ASP A 38 6.72 -19.65 9.52
C ASP A 38 8.13 -20.02 9.05
N GLU A 39 8.95 -20.59 9.93
CA GLU A 39 10.30 -21.03 9.59
C GLU A 39 10.31 -22.11 8.50
N GLN A 40 9.45 -23.13 8.61
CA GLN A 40 9.39 -24.23 7.65
C GLN A 40 8.73 -23.81 6.32
N GLY A 41 7.73 -22.93 6.37
CA GLY A 41 7.11 -22.33 5.17
C GLY A 41 8.07 -21.43 4.39
N LEU A 42 8.81 -20.56 5.08
CA LEU A 42 9.82 -19.68 4.46
C LEU A 42 11.04 -20.46 3.93
N ARG A 43 11.40 -21.61 4.53
CA ARG A 43 12.46 -22.49 4.01
C ARG A 43 12.15 -23.07 2.63
N ASN A 44 10.87 -23.21 2.28
CA ASN A 44 10.43 -23.72 0.98
C ASN A 44 10.02 -22.62 -0.01
N LEU A 45 9.83 -21.38 0.45
CA LEU A 45 9.48 -20.27 -0.41
C LEU A 45 10.62 -20.00 -1.40
N ARG A 46 10.33 -20.04 -2.70
CA ARG A 46 11.33 -19.85 -3.78
C ARG A 46 11.22 -18.51 -4.50
N MET A 47 10.03 -17.93 -4.53
CA MET A 47 9.74 -16.70 -5.26
C MET A 47 8.55 -15.98 -4.63
N ILE A 48 8.57 -14.66 -4.69
CA ILE A 48 7.43 -13.79 -4.38
C ILE A 48 7.20 -12.83 -5.54
N SER A 49 5.93 -12.50 -5.78
CA SER A 49 5.53 -11.40 -6.65
C SER A 49 4.70 -10.43 -5.82
N ILE A 50 5.13 -9.18 -5.77
CA ILE A 50 4.49 -8.14 -4.95
C ILE A 50 3.97 -7.05 -5.86
N LEU A 51 2.67 -6.80 -5.79
CA LEU A 51 2.01 -5.66 -6.40
C LEU A 51 1.50 -4.73 -5.31
N PHE A 52 1.86 -3.45 -5.38
CA PHE A 52 1.40 -2.44 -4.43
C PHE A 52 1.03 -1.14 -5.13
N ARG A 53 0.16 -0.37 -4.49
CA ARG A 53 -0.20 0.98 -4.92
C ARG A 53 0.83 1.98 -4.39
N HIS A 54 1.05 3.06 -5.14
CA HIS A 54 1.81 4.22 -4.68
C HIS A 54 1.30 4.75 -3.32
N GLY A 55 2.15 5.46 -2.59
CA GLY A 55 1.78 6.10 -1.32
C GLY A 55 0.78 7.26 -1.47
N ALA A 56 0.42 7.90 -0.36
CA ALA A 56 -0.45 9.07 -0.36
C ALA A 56 0.06 10.18 -1.31
N ARG A 57 -0.85 10.75 -2.10
CA ARG A 57 -0.57 11.75 -3.14
C ARG A 57 -1.57 12.90 -3.08
N ASN A 58 -1.22 14.01 -3.71
CA ASN A 58 -2.16 15.10 -3.97
C ASN A 58 -3.28 14.66 -4.94
N PRO A 59 -4.44 15.36 -4.98
CA PRO A 59 -5.45 15.18 -6.00
C PRO A 59 -4.85 15.28 -7.40
N THR A 60 -5.34 14.47 -8.34
CA THR A 60 -4.84 14.47 -9.73
C THR A 60 -5.61 15.45 -10.61
N GLU A 61 -6.86 15.67 -10.28
CA GLU A 61 -7.82 16.52 -11.00
C GLU A 61 -8.74 17.15 -9.95
N PHE A 62 -9.31 18.31 -10.29
CA PHE A 62 -10.26 19.04 -9.46
C PHE A 62 -11.58 19.18 -10.21
N TYR A 63 -12.70 19.14 -9.50
CA TYR A 63 -14.01 19.40 -10.10
C TYR A 63 -14.26 20.91 -10.19
N PRO A 64 -15.15 21.38 -11.10
CA PRO A 64 -15.33 22.81 -11.36
C PRO A 64 -15.59 23.68 -10.12
N ASN A 65 -16.36 23.17 -9.16
CA ASN A 65 -16.72 23.89 -7.94
C ASN A 65 -15.82 23.54 -6.74
N ASP A 66 -14.64 22.94 -6.95
CA ASP A 66 -13.78 22.51 -5.84
C ASP A 66 -13.16 23.74 -5.14
N PRO A 67 -13.45 23.97 -3.84
CA PRO A 67 -12.93 25.13 -3.12
C PRO A 67 -11.41 25.08 -2.92
N HIS A 68 -10.76 23.95 -3.20
CA HIS A 68 -9.32 23.74 -3.02
C HIS A 68 -8.53 23.73 -4.34
N VAL A 69 -9.11 24.19 -5.45
CA VAL A 69 -8.38 24.37 -6.73
C VAL A 69 -7.14 25.23 -6.55
N ALA A 70 -7.25 26.33 -5.79
CA ALA A 70 -6.16 27.27 -5.53
C ALA A 70 -5.33 26.92 -4.29
N HIS A 71 -5.58 25.77 -3.66
CA HIS A 71 -4.78 25.33 -2.52
C HIS A 71 -3.33 25.05 -2.98
N ASP A 72 -2.36 25.37 -2.11
CA ASP A 72 -0.96 25.07 -2.37
C ASP A 72 -0.68 23.57 -2.16
N TRP A 73 -0.99 22.79 -3.19
CA TRP A 73 -0.61 21.39 -3.27
C TRP A 73 0.89 21.31 -3.53
N GLN A 74 1.68 21.16 -2.47
CA GLN A 74 3.14 21.01 -2.57
C GLN A 74 3.54 19.98 -3.64
N ALA A 75 4.48 20.34 -4.52
CA ALA A 75 4.90 19.56 -5.70
C ALA A 75 3.82 19.33 -6.79
N GLY A 76 2.63 19.90 -6.63
CA GLY A 76 1.57 19.95 -7.63
C GLY A 76 0.59 18.77 -7.61
N PRO A 77 -0.40 18.79 -8.51
CA PRO A 77 -1.42 17.74 -8.62
C PRO A 77 -0.83 16.37 -8.94
N GLY A 78 -1.32 15.33 -8.27
CA GLY A 78 -0.91 13.95 -8.48
C GLY A 78 0.49 13.59 -7.99
N ALA A 79 1.22 14.53 -7.40
CA ALA A 79 2.54 14.32 -6.80
C ALA A 79 2.46 13.45 -5.54
N LEU A 80 3.52 12.68 -5.29
CA LEU A 80 3.65 11.91 -4.06
C LEU A 80 3.94 12.84 -2.88
N THR A 81 3.21 12.70 -1.78
CA THR A 81 3.44 13.50 -0.57
C THR A 81 4.58 12.90 0.27
N GLN A 82 5.16 13.69 1.18
CA GLN A 82 6.13 13.18 2.15
C GLN A 82 5.56 12.03 2.99
N LYS A 83 4.29 12.13 3.39
CA LYS A 83 3.55 11.04 4.05
C LYS A 83 3.50 9.79 3.17
N GLY A 84 3.29 9.96 1.87
CA GLY A 84 3.28 8.87 0.90
C GLY A 84 4.63 8.16 0.78
N SER A 85 5.72 8.92 0.74
CA SER A 85 7.08 8.36 0.75
C SER A 85 7.34 7.56 2.03
N LEU A 86 6.96 8.09 3.20
CA LEU A 86 7.11 7.39 4.48
C LEU A 86 6.26 6.11 4.55
N GLN A 87 5.03 6.14 4.02
CA GLN A 87 4.18 4.95 3.91
C GLN A 87 4.85 3.86 3.06
N ALA A 88 5.38 4.23 1.91
CA ALA A 88 6.09 3.32 1.00
C ALA A 88 7.36 2.76 1.66
N TYR A 89 8.13 3.59 2.36
CA TYR A 89 9.31 3.14 3.12
C TYR A 89 8.94 2.13 4.22
N ASN A 90 7.90 2.41 5.01
CA ASN A 90 7.44 1.50 6.05
C ASN A 90 6.88 0.19 5.47
N LEU A 91 6.23 0.23 4.31
CA LEU A 91 5.82 -0.96 3.58
C LEU A 91 7.03 -1.83 3.24
N GLY A 92 8.10 -1.22 2.70
CA GLY A 92 9.36 -1.91 2.43
C GLY A 92 9.97 -2.58 3.66
N LYS A 93 10.04 -1.86 4.79
CA LYS A 93 10.53 -2.43 6.05
C LYS A 93 9.71 -3.64 6.50
N ASN A 94 8.38 -3.54 6.43
CA ASN A 94 7.48 -4.63 6.80
C ASN A 94 7.66 -5.85 5.90
N MET A 95 7.82 -5.64 4.59
CA MET A 95 8.11 -6.70 3.65
C MET A 95 9.47 -7.35 3.95
N ARG A 96 10.49 -6.57 4.31
CA ARG A 96 11.82 -7.10 4.64
C ARG A 96 11.74 -8.04 5.84
N MET A 97 11.05 -7.65 6.90
CA MET A 97 10.87 -8.51 8.08
C MET A 97 10.28 -9.88 7.72
N ARG A 98 9.36 -9.91 6.76
CA ARG A 98 8.72 -11.15 6.31
C ARG A 98 9.54 -11.96 5.31
N TYR A 99 10.29 -11.30 4.43
CA TYR A 99 10.92 -11.93 3.25
C TYR A 99 12.45 -11.85 3.22
N TYR A 100 13.11 -11.44 4.31
CA TYR A 100 14.57 -11.26 4.35
C TYR A 100 15.35 -12.49 3.87
N ARG A 101 14.82 -13.70 4.07
CA ARG A 101 15.45 -14.97 3.66
C ARG A 101 15.52 -15.18 2.15
N LEU A 102 14.67 -14.51 1.37
CA LEU A 102 14.70 -14.51 -0.09
C LEU A 102 15.63 -13.45 -0.67
N LEU A 103 16.03 -12.48 0.15
CA LEU A 103 16.90 -11.40 -0.29
C LEU A 103 18.34 -11.91 -0.40
N PRO A 104 19.17 -11.26 -1.24
CA PRO A 104 20.60 -11.52 -1.29
C PRO A 104 21.20 -11.52 0.13
N SER A 105 22.00 -12.53 0.47
CA SER A 105 22.54 -12.70 1.84
C SER A 105 23.44 -11.54 2.27
N ASN A 106 24.10 -10.88 1.33
CA ASN A 106 24.89 -9.67 1.54
C ASN A 106 24.06 -8.38 1.54
N SER A 107 22.74 -8.49 1.38
CA SER A 107 21.77 -7.40 1.21
C SER A 107 22.08 -6.47 0.02
N ILE A 108 22.82 -6.92 -0.99
CA ILE A 108 23.17 -6.12 -2.18
C ILE A 108 22.29 -6.53 -3.36
N TYR A 109 21.70 -5.54 -4.03
CA TYR A 109 20.88 -5.75 -5.22
C TYR A 109 21.62 -6.51 -6.32
N THR A 110 20.93 -7.50 -6.91
CA THR A 110 21.35 -8.17 -8.14
C THR A 110 20.16 -8.31 -9.09
N GLN A 111 20.40 -8.09 -10.38
CA GLN A 111 19.37 -8.17 -11.42
C GLN A 111 18.79 -9.59 -11.57
N GLN A 112 19.55 -10.62 -11.20
CA GLN A 112 19.16 -12.02 -11.27
C GLN A 112 18.16 -12.42 -10.17
N GLN A 113 18.17 -11.72 -9.02
CA GLN A 113 17.34 -12.07 -7.87
C GLN A 113 16.17 -11.11 -7.66
N ILE A 114 16.31 -9.84 -8.07
CA ILE A 114 15.29 -8.82 -7.84
C ILE A 114 14.97 -8.11 -9.17
N HIS A 115 13.70 -8.18 -9.55
CA HIS A 115 13.16 -7.42 -10.66
C HIS A 115 12.12 -6.41 -10.14
N VAL A 116 12.30 -5.14 -10.47
CA VAL A 116 11.36 -4.09 -10.11
C VAL A 116 10.82 -3.45 -11.39
N LEU A 117 9.50 -3.42 -11.49
CA LEU A 117 8.77 -2.74 -12.55
C LEU A 117 7.78 -1.76 -11.91
N SER A 118 7.77 -0.53 -12.41
CA SER A 118 6.82 0.51 -11.99
C SER A 118 6.14 1.12 -13.21
N SER A 119 4.90 1.59 -13.05
CA SER A 119 4.29 2.47 -14.05
C SER A 119 5.08 3.78 -14.14
N ALA A 120 5.21 4.38 -15.32
CA ALA A 120 6.00 5.61 -15.52
C ALA A 120 5.48 6.89 -14.83
N ALA A 121 4.41 6.83 -14.03
CA ALA A 121 3.99 7.98 -13.24
C ALA A 121 5.01 8.27 -12.13
N GLU A 122 5.44 9.52 -11.98
CA GLU A 122 6.49 9.93 -11.03
C GLU A 122 6.22 9.42 -9.61
N ARG A 123 5.00 9.60 -9.10
CA ARG A 123 4.58 9.10 -7.78
C ARG A 123 4.78 7.59 -7.58
N CYS A 124 4.68 6.80 -8.65
CA CYS A 124 4.83 5.36 -8.60
C CYS A 124 6.32 4.99 -8.56
N VAL A 125 7.15 5.66 -9.36
CA VAL A 125 8.61 5.49 -9.33
C VAL A 125 9.17 5.91 -7.97
N MET A 126 8.79 7.08 -7.46
CA MET A 126 9.19 7.56 -6.13
C MET A 126 8.72 6.63 -4.99
N SER A 127 7.51 6.07 -5.11
CA SER A 127 7.03 5.07 -4.15
C SER A 127 7.87 3.79 -4.20
N ALA A 128 8.21 3.30 -5.41
CA ALA A 128 9.07 2.13 -5.56
C ALA A 128 10.47 2.38 -4.96
N GLN A 129 11.08 3.55 -5.21
CA GLN A 129 12.34 3.95 -4.57
C GLN A 129 12.23 3.92 -3.04
N SER A 130 11.15 4.47 -2.50
CA SER A 130 10.91 4.49 -1.05
C SER A 130 10.72 3.08 -0.47
N VAL A 131 9.94 2.22 -1.13
CA VAL A 131 9.81 0.81 -0.75
C VAL A 131 11.17 0.13 -0.74
N LEU A 132 11.98 0.31 -1.79
CA LEU A 132 13.30 -0.33 -1.90
C LEU A 132 14.28 0.17 -0.84
N ALA A 133 14.21 1.44 -0.45
CA ALA A 133 15.01 1.97 0.65
C ALA A 133 14.71 1.26 1.99
N GLY A 134 13.44 0.89 2.25
CA GLY A 134 13.07 0.12 3.44
C GLY A 134 13.26 -1.40 3.29
N PHE A 135 13.15 -1.91 2.05
CA PHE A 135 13.20 -3.34 1.76
C PHE A 135 14.62 -3.87 1.61
N MET A 136 15.50 -3.07 1.01
CA MET A 136 16.88 -3.42 0.65
C MET A 136 17.89 -2.38 1.18
N PRO A 137 17.94 -2.06 2.48
CA PRO A 137 19.07 -1.30 3.02
C PRO A 137 20.37 -2.13 2.87
N PRO A 138 21.49 -1.52 2.46
CA PRO A 138 22.79 -2.20 2.43
C PRO A 138 23.27 -2.53 3.85
N LEU A 139 24.08 -3.57 3.99
CA LEU A 139 24.83 -3.81 5.24
C LEU A 139 25.96 -2.78 5.35
N GLU A 140 26.31 -2.35 6.57
CA GLU A 140 27.30 -1.27 6.80
C GLU A 140 28.65 -1.54 6.10
N ASN A 141 29.10 -2.79 6.12
CA ASN A 141 30.36 -3.22 5.52
C ASN A 141 30.34 -3.29 3.97
N ASN A 142 29.17 -3.30 3.35
CA ASN A 142 28.99 -3.45 1.90
C ASN A 142 28.38 -2.20 1.26
N ASN A 143 28.23 -1.13 2.02
CA ASN A 143 27.59 0.08 1.53
C ASN A 143 28.59 0.93 0.73
N VAL A 144 28.30 1.10 -0.56
CA VAL A 144 29.15 1.90 -1.47
C VAL A 144 28.98 3.40 -1.22
N LEU A 145 27.85 3.82 -0.64
CA LEU A 145 27.49 5.22 -0.48
C LEU A 145 27.60 5.68 0.98
N PRO A 146 27.84 6.98 1.23
CA PRO A 146 27.93 7.54 2.59
C PRO A 146 26.56 7.66 3.29
N ILE A 147 25.53 7.00 2.78
CA ILE A 147 24.16 6.96 3.31
C ILE A 147 23.68 5.51 3.30
N PRO A 148 22.83 5.06 4.25
CA PRO A 148 22.34 3.67 4.33
C PRO A 148 21.29 3.37 3.24
N TRP A 149 21.68 3.56 1.99
CA TRP A 149 20.87 3.40 0.79
C TRP A 149 21.76 2.86 -0.33
N GLN A 150 21.19 2.00 -1.17
CA GLN A 150 21.86 1.47 -2.36
C GLN A 150 21.00 1.73 -3.60
N PRO A 151 21.63 1.91 -4.77
CA PRO A 151 20.90 1.99 -6.02
C PRO A 151 20.27 0.63 -6.35
N VAL A 152 18.98 0.65 -6.70
CA VAL A 152 18.23 -0.50 -7.20
C VAL A 152 17.59 -0.10 -8.52
N ALA A 153 17.75 -0.92 -9.55
CA ALA A 153 17.15 -0.63 -10.86
C ALA A 153 15.62 -0.75 -10.80
N ILE A 154 14.92 0.30 -11.25
CA ILE A 154 13.47 0.34 -11.40
C ILE A 154 13.16 0.50 -12.89
N ASN A 155 12.60 -0.55 -13.49
CA ASN A 155 12.20 -0.50 -14.88
C ASN A 155 10.83 0.16 -15.00
N THR A 156 10.61 0.85 -16.13
CA THR A 156 9.30 1.43 -16.47
C THR A 156 9.01 1.23 -17.93
N LEU A 157 7.73 1.05 -18.27
CA LEU A 157 7.25 1.19 -19.64
C LEU A 157 6.68 2.60 -19.82
N ALA A 158 6.87 3.18 -21.01
CA ALA A 158 6.20 4.42 -21.37
C ALA A 158 4.68 4.24 -21.19
N ARG A 159 4.00 5.27 -20.68
CA ARG A 159 2.58 5.16 -20.32
C ARG A 159 1.70 4.75 -21.51
N SER A 160 2.02 5.21 -22.72
CA SER A 160 1.35 4.83 -23.97
C SER A 160 1.59 3.38 -24.41
N ASP A 161 2.58 2.71 -23.84
CA ASP A 161 2.94 1.33 -24.16
C ASP A 161 2.68 0.37 -22.98
N ASP A 162 2.32 0.91 -21.82
CA ASP A 162 2.07 0.14 -20.61
C ASP A 162 0.77 -0.67 -20.73
N ILE A 163 0.94 -1.97 -21.00
CA ILE A 163 -0.11 -2.98 -21.08
C ILE A 163 -0.36 -3.70 -19.74
N LEU A 164 0.45 -3.43 -18.71
CA LEU A 164 0.52 -4.27 -17.52
C LEU A 164 0.05 -3.52 -16.26
N LEU A 165 0.70 -2.40 -15.92
CA LEU A 165 0.48 -1.71 -14.65
C LEU A 165 -0.51 -0.56 -14.80
N ALA A 166 -0.23 0.41 -15.68
CA ALA A 166 -1.14 1.51 -15.93
C ALA A 166 -2.26 1.15 -16.91
N GLN A 167 -2.02 0.15 -17.78
CA GLN A 167 -2.96 -0.28 -18.84
C GLN A 167 -3.43 0.91 -19.69
N LYS A 168 -2.48 1.76 -20.09
CA LYS A 168 -2.74 3.00 -20.84
C LYS A 168 -2.38 2.92 -22.31
N LYS A 169 -1.95 1.74 -22.79
CA LYS A 169 -1.84 1.48 -24.21
C LYS A 169 -3.20 1.63 -24.92
N PRO A 170 -3.31 2.46 -25.98
CA PRO A 170 -4.56 2.62 -26.72
C PRO A 170 -5.13 1.28 -27.20
N CYS A 171 -6.43 1.08 -26.99
CA CYS A 171 -7.10 -0.18 -27.34
C CYS A 171 -8.54 0.10 -27.83
N LEU A 172 -8.69 0.18 -29.16
CA LEU A 172 -9.96 0.48 -29.81
C LEU A 172 -11.11 -0.47 -29.38
N LYS A 173 -10.79 -1.75 -29.16
CA LYS A 173 -11.77 -2.74 -28.71
C LYS A 173 -12.28 -2.43 -27.30
N TYR A 174 -11.40 -2.03 -26.39
CA TYR A 174 -11.77 -1.60 -25.04
C TYR A 174 -12.67 -0.37 -25.12
N ASP A 175 -12.26 0.66 -25.86
CA ASP A 175 -13.02 1.91 -25.99
C ASP A 175 -14.41 1.64 -26.57
N THR A 176 -14.51 0.79 -27.60
CA THR A 176 -15.79 0.39 -28.19
C THR A 176 -16.69 -0.33 -27.20
N ILE A 177 -16.16 -1.24 -26.39
CA ILE A 177 -16.93 -1.98 -25.38
C ILE A 177 -17.37 -1.05 -24.24
N LEU A 178 -16.48 -0.17 -23.78
CA LEU A 178 -16.79 0.82 -22.75
C LEU A 178 -17.88 1.79 -23.20
N GLN A 179 -17.82 2.27 -24.44
CA GLN A 179 -18.86 3.11 -25.02
C GLN A 179 -20.21 2.37 -25.15
N LYS A 180 -20.19 1.08 -25.53
CA LYS A 180 -21.41 0.25 -25.54
C LYS A 180 -22.00 0.10 -24.13
N LEU A 181 -21.16 -0.10 -23.11
CA LEU A 181 -21.57 -0.19 -21.71
C LEU A 181 -22.24 1.10 -21.23
N TYR A 182 -21.69 2.27 -21.58
CA TYR A 182 -22.29 3.55 -21.19
C TYR A 182 -23.61 3.84 -21.92
N LYS A 183 -23.73 3.49 -23.20
CA LYS A 183 -24.96 3.66 -23.97
C LYS A 183 -26.06 2.71 -23.53
N ASN A 184 -25.72 1.43 -23.35
CA ASN A 184 -26.64 0.35 -23.04
C ASN A 184 -26.15 -0.44 -21.81
N PRO A 185 -26.22 0.14 -20.60
CA PRO A 185 -25.77 -0.54 -19.39
C PRO A 185 -26.67 -1.75 -19.11
N PRO A 186 -26.12 -2.85 -18.54
CA PRO A 186 -26.91 -3.99 -18.07
C PRO A 186 -27.89 -3.60 -16.95
N LYS A 187 -28.91 -4.44 -16.72
CA LYS A 187 -30.04 -4.13 -15.83
C LYS A 187 -29.62 -3.83 -14.38
N ASP A 188 -28.58 -4.47 -13.90
CA ASP A 188 -27.97 -4.23 -12.58
C ASP A 188 -27.37 -2.83 -12.47
N LEU A 189 -26.60 -2.39 -13.48
CA LEU A 189 -26.09 -1.01 -13.51
C LEU A 189 -27.21 0.02 -13.72
N GLN A 190 -28.24 -0.30 -14.51
CA GLN A 190 -29.42 0.57 -14.63
C GLN A 190 -30.11 0.74 -13.27
N ARG A 191 -30.28 -0.35 -12.51
CA ARG A 191 -30.86 -0.31 -11.18
C ARG A 191 -30.00 0.51 -10.21
N LEU A 192 -28.70 0.27 -10.17
CA LEU A 192 -27.76 1.04 -9.36
C LEU A 192 -27.88 2.55 -9.65
N ASN A 193 -28.03 2.92 -10.92
CA ASN A 193 -28.18 4.31 -11.32
C ASN A 193 -29.50 4.94 -10.86
N GLU A 194 -30.60 4.19 -10.92
CA GLU A 194 -31.90 4.69 -10.46
C GLU A 194 -31.91 4.82 -8.93
N GLU A 195 -31.36 3.83 -8.22
CA GLU A 195 -31.22 3.84 -6.75
C GLU A 195 -30.36 5.03 -6.26
N ASN A 196 -29.35 5.44 -7.04
CA ASN A 196 -28.44 6.54 -6.70
C ASN A 196 -28.77 7.87 -7.40
N LYS A 197 -29.93 7.99 -8.04
CA LYS A 197 -30.29 9.16 -8.86
C LYS A 197 -30.27 10.47 -8.08
N GLU A 198 -30.77 10.48 -6.85
CA GLU A 198 -30.77 11.68 -6.00
C GLU A 198 -29.36 12.04 -5.55
N LEU A 199 -28.50 11.05 -5.26
CA LEU A 199 -27.08 11.28 -5.00
C LEU A 199 -26.40 11.91 -6.22
N TYR A 200 -26.66 11.41 -7.43
CA TYR A 200 -26.06 11.99 -8.65
C TYR A 200 -26.53 13.41 -8.92
N LYS A 201 -27.80 13.74 -8.65
CA LYS A 201 -28.29 15.13 -8.72
C LYS A 201 -27.56 16.01 -7.72
N LEU A 202 -27.43 15.56 -6.48
CA LEU A 202 -26.71 16.27 -5.42
C LEU A 202 -25.24 16.51 -5.82
N LEU A 203 -24.54 15.47 -6.27
CA LEU A 203 -23.15 15.57 -6.70
C LEU A 203 -23.00 16.49 -7.91
N THR A 204 -23.89 16.40 -8.90
CA THR A 204 -23.85 17.26 -10.08
C THR A 204 -24.03 18.73 -9.71
N LYS A 205 -24.99 19.03 -8.82
CA LYS A 205 -25.23 20.39 -8.32
C LYS A 205 -24.03 20.95 -7.58
N ASN A 206 -23.43 20.17 -6.67
CA ASN A 206 -22.37 20.67 -5.80
C ASN A 206 -20.99 20.68 -6.47
N THR A 207 -20.68 19.68 -7.29
CA THR A 207 -19.36 19.58 -7.95
C THR A 207 -19.29 20.38 -9.25
N GLY A 208 -20.43 20.69 -9.87
CA GLY A 208 -20.47 21.29 -11.21
C GLY A 208 -20.12 20.30 -12.33
N LYS A 209 -19.95 19.01 -12.03
CA LYS A 209 -19.64 17.95 -13.01
C LYS A 209 -20.79 16.94 -13.07
N CYS A 210 -21.29 16.65 -14.27
CA CYS A 210 -22.36 15.67 -14.42
C CYS A 210 -21.89 14.29 -13.93
N SER A 211 -22.62 13.74 -12.95
CA SER A 211 -22.27 12.49 -12.27
C SER A 211 -23.05 11.27 -12.79
N MET A 212 -23.99 11.48 -13.74
CA MET A 212 -24.73 10.38 -14.37
C MET A 212 -23.92 9.76 -15.52
N LEU A 213 -23.92 8.42 -15.60
CA LEU A 213 -23.25 7.64 -16.66
C LEU A 213 -23.66 8.03 -18.10
N ARG A 214 -24.86 8.60 -18.28
CA ARG A 214 -25.32 9.11 -19.59
C ARG A 214 -24.66 10.42 -20.04
N CYS A 215 -23.95 11.12 -19.17
CA CYS A 215 -23.25 12.36 -19.52
C CYS A 215 -21.84 12.15 -20.08
N SER A 216 -21.28 10.93 -20.01
CA SER A 216 -19.90 10.66 -20.42
C SER A 216 -19.68 10.61 -21.94
N THR A 217 -20.66 10.97 -22.77
CA THR A 217 -20.54 10.97 -24.24
C THR A 217 -20.11 12.32 -24.83
N THR A 218 -19.77 13.31 -24.01
CA THR A 218 -19.27 14.62 -24.47
C THR A 218 -17.99 15.00 -23.76
N HIS A 219 -16.90 14.36 -24.16
CA HIS A 219 -15.55 14.91 -24.11
C HIS A 219 -14.80 14.43 -25.35
#